data_AF-A0A351A2M3-F1
#
_entry.id   AF-A0A351A2M3-F1
#
_cell.length_a   1.000
_cell.length_b   1.000
_cell.length_c   1.000
_cell.angle_alpha   90.00
_cell.angle_beta   90.00
_cell.angle_gamma   90.00
#
_symmetry.space_group_name_H-M   'P 1'
#
loop_
_entity.id
_entity.type
_entity.pdbx_description
1 polymer ?
#
loop_
_entity_poly.entity_id
_entity_poly.type
_entity_poly.pdbx_seq_one_letter_code
_entity_poly.pdbx_strand_id
1 'polypeptide(L)'
;EIIRVAGSLGVAETVIGMAHRGRLNVLVNTLGKSPSMLFSEFEGKAAADLTAGDVKYHMGFSSDVMTPGGPMHLTLAFNPSHLEIINPVVAGSVYARQVRRGDAEKREVLPVLIHGDAAVAGQGVNQEMLNFSQTRGYGTGGTMHIVVNNQIGFTTSDPRDYRSSLYCTDIFKM
;
A
#
# COMPACT_ATOMS: atom_id res chain seq x y z
N GLU A 1 4.54 -6.58 12.44
CA GLU A 1 5.34 -5.67 13.28
C GLU A 1 5.06 -4.19 13.04
N ILE A 2 5.16 -3.67 11.81
CA ILE A 2 4.89 -2.24 11.49
C ILE A 2 3.61 -1.75 12.15
N ILE A 3 2.50 -2.46 11.97
CA ILE A 3 1.19 -2.14 12.54
C ILE A 3 1.21 -2.08 14.08
N ARG A 4 1.87 -3.05 14.74
CA ARG A 4 1.98 -3.08 16.20
C ARG A 4 2.80 -1.92 16.75
N VAL A 5 3.95 -1.65 16.13
CA VAL A 5 4.84 -0.56 16.53
C VAL A 5 4.18 0.79 16.29
N ALA A 6 3.58 1.00 15.12
CA ALA A 6 2.84 2.21 14.79
C ALA A 6 1.74 2.50 15.82
N GLY A 7 0.92 1.50 16.15
CA GLY A 7 -0.10 1.64 17.18
C GLY A 7 0.47 1.98 18.56
N SER A 8 1.60 1.36 18.95
CA SER A 8 2.27 1.71 20.22
C SER A 8 2.86 3.13 20.26
N LEU A 9 3.11 3.73 19.09
CA LEU A 9 3.59 5.10 18.93
C LEU A 9 2.44 6.12 18.77
N GLY A 10 1.18 5.68 18.88
CA GLY A 10 0.01 6.55 18.80
C GLY A 10 -0.55 6.75 17.39
N VAL A 11 -0.13 5.98 16.40
CA VAL A 11 -0.77 5.99 15.07
C VAL A 11 -2.19 5.44 15.19
N ALA A 12 -3.17 6.24 14.76
CA ALA A 12 -4.59 5.90 14.82
C ALA A 12 -5.07 5.18 13.55
N GLU A 13 -4.48 5.50 12.38
CA GLU A 13 -4.84 4.90 11.11
C GLU A 13 -3.62 4.55 10.26
N THR A 14 -3.70 3.46 9.50
CA THR A 14 -2.72 3.12 8.45
C THR A 14 -3.44 2.87 7.13
N VAL A 15 -2.97 3.52 6.07
CA VAL A 15 -3.46 3.31 4.70
C VAL A 15 -2.38 2.59 3.90
N ILE A 16 -2.74 1.45 3.33
CA ILE A 16 -1.84 0.54 2.63
C ILE A 16 -2.13 0.60 1.13
N GLY A 17 -1.09 0.84 0.33
CA GLY A 17 -1.08 0.60 -1.11
C GLY A 17 -0.21 -0.62 -1.40
N MET A 18 -0.71 -1.57 -2.19
CA MET A 18 0.11 -2.72 -2.59
C MET A 18 -0.27 -3.29 -3.95
N ALA A 19 0.70 -3.87 -4.62
CA ALA A 19 0.49 -4.68 -5.82
C ALA A 19 -0.12 -6.07 -5.50
N HIS A 20 -0.06 -7.00 -6.46
CA HIS A 20 -0.64 -8.33 -6.37
C HIS A 20 0.15 -9.31 -5.48
N ARG A 21 1.47 -9.11 -5.31
CA ARG A 21 2.35 -10.07 -4.60
C ARG A 21 2.00 -10.14 -3.11
N GLY A 22 1.55 -11.30 -2.65
CA GLY A 22 1.20 -11.52 -1.24
C GLY A 22 -0.10 -10.84 -0.78
N ARG A 23 -0.87 -10.22 -1.68
CA ARG A 23 -2.07 -9.42 -1.30
C ARG A 23 -3.11 -10.20 -0.53
N LEU A 24 -3.43 -11.42 -0.95
CA LEU A 24 -4.41 -12.26 -0.25
C LEU A 24 -3.94 -12.63 1.15
N ASN A 25 -2.63 -12.82 1.34
CA ASN A 25 -2.05 -13.08 2.64
C ASN A 25 -2.18 -11.85 3.56
N VAL A 26 -1.86 -10.65 3.05
CA VAL A 26 -2.05 -9.40 3.80
C VAL A 26 -3.52 -9.19 4.17
N LEU A 27 -4.45 -9.43 3.24
CA LEU A 27 -5.90 -9.34 3.51
C LEU A 27 -6.34 -10.22 4.67
N VAL A 28 -5.96 -11.51 4.64
CA VAL A 28 -6.43 -12.48 5.65
C VAL A 28 -5.65 -12.33 6.96
N ASN A 29 -4.32 -12.31 6.91
CA ASN A 29 -3.47 -12.44 8.08
C ASN A 29 -3.07 -11.11 8.71
N THR A 30 -3.28 -9.98 8.03
CA THR A 30 -3.00 -8.64 8.58
C THR A 30 -4.28 -7.85 8.79
N LEU A 31 -5.19 -7.80 7.81
CA LEU A 31 -6.45 -7.06 7.93
C LEU A 31 -7.63 -7.90 8.46
N GLY A 32 -7.45 -9.20 8.68
CA GLY A 32 -8.50 -10.04 9.26
C GLY A 32 -9.69 -10.30 8.32
N LYS A 33 -9.50 -10.19 7.00
CA LYS A 33 -10.53 -10.62 6.03
C LYS A 33 -10.81 -12.11 6.24
N SER A 34 -12.08 -12.45 6.45
CA SER A 34 -12.46 -13.85 6.63
C SER A 34 -12.05 -14.70 5.42
N PRO A 35 -11.38 -15.86 5.63
CA PRO A 35 -11.12 -16.82 4.56
C PRO A 35 -12.39 -17.24 3.81
N SER A 36 -13.54 -17.36 4.48
CA SER A 36 -14.80 -17.72 3.83
C SER A 36 -15.26 -16.67 2.83
N MET A 37 -15.09 -15.37 3.15
CA MET A 37 -15.38 -14.27 2.25
C MET A 37 -14.45 -14.33 1.04
N LEU A 38 -13.15 -14.57 1.27
CA LEU A 38 -12.20 -14.75 0.19
C LEU A 38 -12.59 -15.93 -0.72
N PHE A 39 -12.92 -17.10 -0.17
CA PHE A 39 -13.35 -18.26 -0.97
C PHE A 39 -14.62 -17.98 -1.78
N SER A 40 -15.59 -17.24 -1.24
CA SER A 40 -16.79 -16.86 -1.98
C SER A 40 -16.50 -15.99 -3.23
N GLU A 41 -15.46 -15.14 -3.18
CA GLU A 41 -14.99 -14.34 -4.32
C GLU A 41 -14.32 -15.22 -5.39
N PHE A 42 -13.67 -16.32 -4.99
CA PHE A 42 -13.12 -17.29 -5.93
C PHE A 42 -14.21 -18.12 -6.61
N GLU A 43 -15.28 -18.43 -5.91
CA GLU A 43 -16.42 -19.21 -6.41
C GLU A 43 -17.40 -18.38 -7.27
N GLY A 44 -17.21 -17.06 -7.36
CA GLY A 44 -18.12 -16.17 -8.09
C GLY A 44 -19.49 -16.01 -7.42
N LYS A 45 -19.61 -16.37 -6.14
CA LYS A 45 -20.85 -16.30 -5.35
C LYS A 45 -21.03 -14.97 -4.61
N ALA A 46 -20.11 -14.03 -4.79
CA ALA A 46 -20.24 -12.70 -4.21
C ALA A 46 -21.45 -11.99 -4.83
N ALA A 47 -22.41 -11.60 -3.98
CA ALA A 47 -23.55 -10.81 -4.42
C ALA A 47 -23.04 -9.46 -4.95
N ALA A 48 -23.15 -9.25 -6.26
CA ALA A 48 -22.81 -7.98 -6.89
C ALA A 48 -24.10 -7.19 -7.11
N ASP A 49 -24.45 -6.32 -6.16
CA ASP A 49 -25.44 -5.26 -6.39
C ASP A 49 -24.92 -4.17 -7.35
N LEU A 50 -23.62 -4.21 -7.65
CA LEU A 50 -22.95 -3.31 -8.59
C LEU A 50 -22.82 -3.97 -9.97
N THR A 51 -23.18 -3.22 -11.02
CA THR A 51 -23.20 -3.66 -12.42
C THR A 51 -21.82 -3.94 -13.02
N ALA A 52 -20.74 -3.50 -12.36
CA ALA A 52 -19.37 -3.79 -12.73
C ALA A 52 -18.53 -4.06 -11.47
N GLY A 53 -17.85 -5.21 -11.42
CA GLY A 53 -16.88 -5.57 -10.38
C GLY A 53 -15.44 -5.53 -10.91
N ASP A 54 -14.47 -5.65 -10.02
CA ASP A 54 -13.05 -5.81 -10.37
C ASP A 54 -12.55 -7.20 -9.94
N VAL A 55 -11.38 -7.62 -10.42
CA VAL A 55 -10.79 -8.91 -10.03
C VAL A 55 -10.42 -8.92 -8.53
N LYS A 56 -10.54 -10.10 -7.90
CA LYS A 56 -10.33 -10.30 -6.45
C LYS A 56 -9.06 -9.71 -5.84
N TYR A 57 -7.98 -9.61 -6.61
CA TYR A 57 -6.71 -9.01 -6.17
C TYR A 57 -6.63 -7.48 -6.37
N HIS A 58 -7.72 -6.83 -6.76
CA HIS A 58 -7.88 -5.36 -6.78
C HIS A 58 -8.78 -4.85 -5.66
N MET A 59 -9.52 -5.74 -4.98
CA MET A 59 -10.42 -5.37 -3.91
C MET A 59 -9.65 -4.82 -2.71
N GLY A 60 -10.05 -3.64 -2.25
CA GLY A 60 -9.63 -3.06 -0.98
C GLY A 60 -10.36 -3.71 0.19
N PHE A 61 -9.95 -3.35 1.41
CA PHE A 61 -10.57 -3.84 2.63
C PHE A 61 -10.25 -2.90 3.79
N SER A 62 -11.18 -2.73 4.71
CA SER A 62 -10.96 -1.92 5.92
C SER A 62 -11.38 -2.68 7.16
N SER A 63 -10.63 -2.51 8.23
CA SER A 63 -10.80 -3.23 9.49
C SER A 63 -10.10 -2.51 10.62
N ASP A 64 -10.65 -2.55 11.83
CA ASP A 64 -9.90 -2.17 13.03
C ASP A 64 -9.15 -3.38 13.56
N VAL A 65 -7.86 -3.20 13.86
CA VAL A 65 -7.02 -4.25 14.44
C VAL A 65 -6.50 -3.83 15.80
N MET A 66 -6.42 -4.76 16.74
CA MET A 66 -5.89 -4.49 18.06
C MET A 66 -4.36 -4.40 18.02
N THR A 67 -3.82 -3.29 18.53
CA THR A 67 -2.39 -3.07 18.74
C THR A 67 -2.09 -2.88 20.24
N PRO A 68 -0.82 -2.89 20.67
CA PRO A 68 -0.46 -2.58 22.06
C PRO A 68 -0.92 -1.18 22.51
N GLY A 69 -1.09 -0.22 21.59
CA GLY A 69 -1.59 1.12 21.87
C GLY A 69 -3.12 1.27 21.78
N GLY A 70 -3.86 0.18 21.54
CA GLY A 70 -5.30 0.19 21.32
C GLY A 70 -5.69 -0.16 19.88
N PRO A 71 -6.98 0.00 19.52
CA PRO A 71 -7.46 -0.27 18.17
C PRO A 71 -6.84 0.72 17.17
N MET A 72 -6.37 0.20 16.04
CA MET A 72 -5.87 1.00 14.93
C MET A 72 -6.65 0.67 13.65
N HIS A 73 -7.10 1.69 12.94
CA HIS A 73 -7.85 1.51 11.70
C HIS A 73 -6.90 1.18 10.54
N LEU A 74 -7.13 0.06 9.86
CA LEU A 74 -6.42 -0.30 8.65
C LEU A 74 -7.33 -0.13 7.43
N THR A 75 -6.76 0.41 6.36
CA THR A 75 -7.37 0.41 5.03
C THR A 75 -6.35 -0.09 4.01
N LEU A 76 -6.68 -1.15 3.29
CA LEU A 76 -6.01 -1.53 2.05
C LEU A 76 -6.75 -0.91 0.87
N ALA A 77 -6.05 -0.10 0.09
CA ALA A 77 -6.64 0.61 -1.04
C ALA A 77 -6.97 -0.34 -2.21
N PHE A 78 -8.04 0.01 -2.95
CA PHE A 78 -8.34 -0.59 -4.25
C PHE A 78 -7.34 -0.10 -5.28
N ASN A 79 -6.91 -0.95 -6.21
CA ASN A 79 -5.98 -0.56 -7.27
C ASN A 79 -6.22 -1.33 -8.57
N PRO A 80 -5.96 -0.73 -9.74
CA PRO A 80 -5.95 -1.44 -11.00
C PRO A 80 -4.70 -2.33 -11.13
N SER A 81 -4.62 -3.09 -12.23
CA SER A 81 -3.42 -3.87 -12.58
C SER A 81 -2.18 -3.01 -12.89
N HIS A 82 -2.39 -1.73 -13.24
CA HIS A 82 -1.30 -0.80 -13.52
C HIS A 82 -0.49 -0.57 -12.24
N LEU A 83 0.71 -1.12 -12.20
CA LEU A 83 1.54 -1.12 -11.00
C LEU A 83 1.92 0.31 -10.60
N GLU A 84 2.18 0.51 -9.31
CA GLU A 84 2.65 1.77 -8.70
C GLU A 84 1.67 2.96 -8.74
N ILE A 85 0.67 2.99 -9.64
CA ILE A 85 -0.28 4.13 -9.74
C ILE A 85 -1.14 4.33 -8.48
N ILE A 86 -1.26 3.29 -7.66
CA ILE A 86 -1.95 3.38 -6.36
C ILE A 86 -1.18 4.20 -5.33
N ASN A 87 0.14 4.35 -5.49
CA ASN A 87 1.01 4.99 -4.51
C ASN A 87 0.65 6.47 -4.25
N PRO A 88 0.55 7.35 -5.25
CA PRO A 88 0.11 8.74 -5.03
C PRO A 88 -1.34 8.82 -4.56
N VAL A 89 -2.21 7.89 -4.96
CA VAL A 89 -3.60 7.84 -4.49
C VAL A 89 -3.65 7.58 -2.98
N VAL A 90 -2.84 6.65 -2.47
CA VAL A 90 -2.72 6.39 -1.03
C VAL A 90 -2.14 7.60 -0.30
N ALA A 91 -1.09 8.23 -0.83
CA ALA A 91 -0.53 9.44 -0.24
C ALA A 91 -1.57 10.58 -0.13
N GLY A 92 -2.36 10.82 -1.18
CA GLY A 92 -3.46 11.79 -1.15
C GLY A 92 -4.56 11.39 -0.15
N SER A 93 -4.89 10.09 -0.07
CA SER A 93 -5.86 9.55 0.89
C SER A 93 -5.40 9.76 2.34
N VAL A 94 -4.10 9.61 2.61
CA VAL A 94 -3.51 9.87 3.92
C VAL A 94 -3.49 11.36 4.23
N TYR A 95 -3.06 12.19 3.29
CA TYR A 95 -3.07 13.64 3.44
C TYR A 95 -4.47 14.17 3.79
N ALA A 96 -5.51 13.69 3.10
CA ALA A 96 -6.90 14.06 3.39
C ALA A 96 -7.34 13.66 4.81
N ARG A 97 -6.92 12.49 5.30
CA ARG A 97 -7.19 12.04 6.69
C ARG A 97 -6.45 12.89 7.72
N GLN A 98 -5.18 13.21 7.47
CA GLN A 98 -4.39 14.09 8.34
C GLN A 98 -5.06 15.46 8.48
N VAL A 99 -5.47 16.06 7.36
CA VAL A 99 -6.22 17.34 7.34
C VAL A 99 -7.52 17.21 8.13
N ARG A 100 -8.30 16.16 7.91
CA ARG A 100 -9.58 15.94 8.61
C ARG A 100 -9.40 15.79 10.12
N ARG A 101 -8.29 15.21 10.57
CA ARG A 101 -7.95 15.00 11.99
C ARG A 101 -7.33 16.21 12.67
N GLY A 102 -6.91 17.22 11.90
CA GLY A 102 -6.09 18.30 12.44
C GLY A 102 -4.68 17.83 12.84
N ASP A 103 -4.21 16.74 12.24
CA ASP A 103 -2.90 16.12 12.50
C ASP A 103 -1.78 16.93 11.81
N ALA A 104 -1.52 18.14 12.32
CA ALA A 104 -0.54 19.06 11.77
C ALA A 104 0.90 18.51 11.82
N GLU A 105 1.20 17.68 12.82
CA GLU A 105 2.50 17.00 12.96
C GLU A 105 2.61 15.75 12.08
N LYS A 106 1.51 15.28 11.47
CA LYS A 106 1.45 14.10 10.59
C LYS A 106 1.89 12.81 11.28
N ARG A 107 1.40 12.59 12.52
CA ARG A 107 1.80 11.48 13.40
C ARG A 107 0.71 10.44 13.61
N GLU A 108 -0.53 10.74 13.26
CA GLU A 108 -1.67 9.86 13.53
C GLU A 108 -2.03 8.95 12.36
N VAL A 109 -1.63 9.30 11.13
CA VAL A 109 -1.97 8.54 9.92
C VAL A 109 -0.71 8.14 9.15
N LEU A 110 -0.43 6.84 9.09
CA LEU A 110 0.75 6.28 8.45
C LEU A 110 0.44 5.75 7.03
N PRO A 111 1.09 6.25 5.96
CA PRO A 111 1.09 5.58 4.68
C PRO A 111 2.09 4.42 4.65
N VAL A 112 1.64 3.27 4.13
CA VAL A 112 2.50 2.10 3.86
C VAL A 112 2.33 1.71 2.40
N LEU A 113 3.43 1.66 1.64
CA LEU A 113 3.44 1.28 0.23
C LEU A 113 4.28 0.03 0.01
N ILE A 114 3.70 -0.96 -0.67
CA ILE A 114 4.32 -2.25 -0.95
C ILE A 114 4.50 -2.43 -2.45
N HIS A 115 5.75 -2.54 -2.87
CA HIS A 115 6.17 -2.54 -4.26
C HIS A 115 6.73 -3.90 -4.69
N GLY A 116 6.74 -4.16 -6.00
CA GLY A 116 7.62 -5.17 -6.60
C GLY A 116 8.95 -4.54 -7.04
N ASP A 117 10.05 -5.29 -7.04
CA ASP A 117 11.39 -4.78 -7.37
C ASP A 117 11.53 -4.23 -8.78
N ALA A 118 10.92 -4.88 -9.78
CA ALA A 118 10.95 -4.38 -11.16
C ALA A 118 10.08 -3.12 -11.31
N ALA A 119 8.90 -3.10 -10.70
CA ALA A 119 7.94 -2.01 -10.83
C ALA A 119 8.41 -0.75 -10.10
N VAL A 120 8.99 -0.89 -8.90
CA VAL A 120 9.48 0.25 -8.12
C VAL A 120 10.57 1.02 -8.86
N ALA A 121 11.46 0.31 -9.56
CA ALA A 121 12.54 0.92 -10.33
C ALA A 121 12.09 1.43 -11.72
N GLY A 122 11.05 0.84 -12.31
CA GLY A 122 10.68 1.08 -13.70
C GLY A 122 9.52 2.05 -13.94
N GLN A 123 8.68 2.35 -12.93
CA GLN A 123 7.50 3.20 -13.11
C GLN A 123 7.73 4.64 -12.62
N GLY A 124 7.69 5.60 -13.57
CA GLY A 124 7.95 7.03 -13.35
C GLY A 124 7.10 7.70 -12.25
N VAL A 125 5.90 7.18 -12.00
CA VAL A 125 4.98 7.69 -10.97
C VAL A 125 5.60 7.66 -9.57
N ASN A 126 6.56 6.76 -9.32
CA ASN A 126 7.27 6.70 -8.05
C ASN A 126 8.20 7.91 -7.86
N GLN A 127 8.96 8.28 -8.89
CA GLN A 127 9.78 9.49 -8.86
C GLN A 127 8.93 10.76 -8.64
N GLU A 128 7.77 10.85 -9.32
CA GLU A 128 6.84 11.97 -9.15
C GLU A 128 6.32 12.07 -7.70
N MET A 129 5.87 10.94 -7.13
CA MET A 129 5.38 10.88 -5.76
C MET A 129 6.49 11.19 -4.73
N LEU A 130 7.70 10.69 -4.95
CA LEU A 130 8.86 10.98 -4.08
C LEU A 130 9.23 12.47 -4.10
N ASN A 131 9.18 13.11 -5.28
CA ASN A 131 9.39 14.56 -5.40
C ASN A 131 8.34 15.37 -4.61
N PHE A 132 7.13 14.84 -4.41
CA PHE A 132 6.08 15.49 -3.60
C PHE A 132 6.16 15.20 -2.11
N SER A 133 6.94 14.20 -1.68
CA SER A 133 6.93 13.65 -0.31
C SER A 133 7.20 14.68 0.81
N GLN A 134 7.97 15.73 0.52
CA GLN A 134 8.32 16.80 1.47
C GLN A 134 7.66 18.15 1.14
N THR A 135 6.85 18.21 0.09
CA THR A 135 6.19 19.48 -0.28
C THR A 135 5.06 19.82 0.69
N ARG A 136 4.83 21.11 0.93
CA ARG A 136 3.78 21.58 1.85
C ARG A 136 2.37 21.11 1.47
N GLY A 137 2.09 20.93 0.17
CA GLY A 137 0.75 20.66 -0.35
C GLY A 137 0.42 19.17 -0.50
N TYR A 138 1.41 18.29 -0.41
CA TYR A 138 1.23 16.86 -0.70
C TYR A 138 1.96 15.93 0.28
N GLY A 139 2.96 16.42 1.01
CA GLY A 139 3.75 15.57 1.90
C GLY A 139 2.93 15.04 3.07
N THR A 140 3.19 13.80 3.47
CA THR A 140 2.44 13.08 4.53
C THR A 140 3.25 12.82 5.80
N GLY A 141 4.42 13.46 5.96
CA GLY A 141 5.32 13.23 7.11
C GLY A 141 6.28 12.05 6.91
N GLY A 142 6.36 11.53 5.69
CA GLY A 142 7.09 10.31 5.34
C GLY A 142 6.15 9.15 5.02
N THR A 143 6.70 8.14 4.36
CA THR A 143 5.97 6.93 3.94
C THR A 143 6.84 5.71 4.20
N MET A 144 6.24 4.64 4.74
CA MET A 144 6.91 3.36 4.90
C MET A 144 6.87 2.59 3.58
N HIS A 145 8.02 2.42 2.93
CA HIS A 145 8.16 1.67 1.68
C HIS A 145 8.69 0.26 1.93
N ILE A 146 7.99 -0.74 1.41
CA ILE A 146 8.39 -2.15 1.46
C ILE A 146 8.56 -2.63 0.02
N VAL A 147 9.77 -3.01 -0.36
CA VAL A 147 10.01 -3.63 -1.67
C VAL A 147 10.08 -5.14 -1.51
N VAL A 148 9.11 -5.85 -2.09
CA VAL A 148 9.14 -7.32 -2.18
C VAL A 148 10.08 -7.71 -3.32
N ASN A 149 11.38 -7.73 -3.01
CA ASN A 149 12.44 -8.03 -3.96
C ASN A 149 12.65 -9.54 -4.11
N ASN A 150 11.89 -10.14 -5.01
CA ASN A 150 12.04 -11.55 -5.39
C ASN A 150 13.00 -11.74 -6.58
N GLN A 151 13.71 -10.69 -7.00
CA GLN A 151 14.75 -10.69 -8.03
C GLN A 151 14.26 -11.06 -9.44
N ILE A 152 12.96 -10.91 -9.72
CA ILE A 152 12.39 -11.19 -11.04
C ILE A 152 11.07 -10.44 -11.28
N GLY A 153 11.05 -9.66 -12.37
CA GLY A 153 9.86 -9.06 -12.94
C GLY A 153 9.28 -9.92 -14.06
N PHE A 154 8.25 -10.71 -13.78
CA PHE A 154 7.68 -11.68 -14.73
C PHE A 154 8.74 -12.68 -15.24
N THR A 155 9.29 -12.47 -16.44
CA THR A 155 10.38 -13.29 -17.03
C THR A 155 11.74 -12.59 -17.02
N THR A 156 11.80 -11.32 -16.61
CA THR A 156 13.02 -10.51 -16.62
C THR A 156 13.68 -10.56 -15.25
N SER A 157 14.85 -11.19 -15.17
CA SER A 157 15.62 -11.34 -13.92
C SER A 157 17.02 -10.76 -13.99
N ASP A 158 17.58 -10.55 -15.20
CA ASP A 158 18.87 -9.87 -15.33
C ASP A 158 18.71 -8.40 -14.94
N PRO A 159 19.39 -7.91 -13.89
CA PRO A 159 19.23 -6.53 -13.44
C PRO A 159 19.52 -5.49 -14.53
N ARG A 160 20.39 -5.83 -15.50
CA ARG A 160 20.76 -4.96 -16.62
C ARG A 160 19.60 -4.68 -17.58
N ASP A 161 18.56 -5.50 -17.55
CA ASP A 161 17.40 -5.38 -18.43
C ASP A 161 16.29 -4.48 -17.86
N TYR A 162 16.29 -4.20 -16.54
CA TYR A 162 15.18 -3.47 -15.91
C TYR A 162 15.59 -2.38 -14.91
N ARG A 163 16.89 -2.20 -14.63
CA ARG A 163 17.40 -1.06 -13.86
C ARG A 163 18.85 -0.70 -14.24
N SER A 164 19.20 0.56 -14.03
CA SER A 164 20.55 1.09 -14.34
C SER A 164 21.43 1.30 -13.11
N SER A 165 21.04 0.74 -11.96
CA SER A 165 21.76 0.84 -10.69
C SER A 165 21.80 -0.52 -10.00
N LEU A 166 22.58 -0.61 -8.91
CA LEU A 166 22.79 -1.88 -8.21
C LEU A 166 21.51 -2.39 -7.54
N TYR A 167 20.80 -1.51 -6.82
CA TYR A 167 19.64 -1.87 -6.02
C TYR A 167 18.35 -1.29 -6.60
N CYS A 168 17.27 -2.08 -6.61
CA CYS A 168 15.93 -1.60 -6.98
C CYS A 168 15.45 -0.43 -6.10
N THR A 169 16.03 -0.26 -4.90
CA THR A 169 15.74 0.81 -3.96
C THR A 169 16.54 2.09 -4.20
N ASP A 170 17.43 2.13 -5.21
CA ASP A 170 18.23 3.34 -5.47
C ASP A 170 17.36 4.53 -5.90
N ILE A 171 16.13 4.29 -6.37
CA ILE A 171 15.13 5.34 -6.63
C ILE A 171 14.84 6.20 -5.39
N PHE A 172 14.98 5.65 -4.18
CA PHE A 172 14.75 6.38 -2.92
C PHE A 172 15.92 7.29 -2.50
N LYS A 173 16.98 7.38 -3.32
CA LYS A 173 18.13 8.28 -3.10
C LYS A 173 17.98 9.65 -3.78
N MET A 174 16.88 9.86 -4.49
CA MET A 174 16.56 11.13 -5.16
C MET A 174 16.46 12.31 -4.20
#